data_AF-A0A4P6JSW8-F1
#
_entry.id   AF-A0A4P6JSW8-F1
#
_cell.length_a   1.000
_cell.length_b   1.000
_cell.length_c   1.000
_cell.angle_alpha   90.00
_cell.angle_beta   90.00
_cell.angle_gamma   90.00
#
_symmetry.space_group_name_H-M   'P 1'
#
loop_
_entity.id
_entity.type
_entity.pdbx_description
1 polymer ?
#
loop_
_entity_poly.entity_id
_entity_poly.type
_entity_poly.pdbx_seq_one_letter_code
_entity_poly.pdbx_strand_id
1 'polypeptide(L)'
;MTLALSSTADPDGTRIGEIASTGCMLHQWEPLACSDGTWHQMKFVRRNNRQLHKATIRKGGLRQRNTAPKYVRGFRLFDCVRYQGKSCFVFGRRSTGYFDLRKLDGTKVHASASARHLTLMQRASACLIERRSGIPPTAEPVDILPPKP
;
A
#
# COMPACT_ATOMS: atom_id res chain seq x y z
N MET A 1 11.61 22.71 -66.58
CA MET A 1 10.97 21.38 -66.60
C MET A 1 11.88 20.41 -65.86
N THR A 2 11.34 19.83 -64.80
CA THR A 2 11.87 18.75 -63.95
C THR A 2 12.23 17.53 -64.79
N LEU A 3 13.34 16.85 -64.51
CA LEU A 3 13.43 15.38 -64.57
C LEU A 3 14.50 14.87 -63.58
N ALA A 4 14.12 13.81 -62.88
CA ALA A 4 14.74 13.24 -61.69
C ALA A 4 15.84 12.23 -62.01
N LEU A 5 16.76 12.03 -61.07
CA LEU A 5 17.62 10.86 -60.97
C LEU A 5 17.33 10.17 -59.64
N SER A 6 16.63 9.04 -59.74
CA SER A 6 16.39 8.09 -58.65
C SER A 6 17.67 7.29 -58.40
N SER A 7 18.24 7.39 -57.19
CA SER A 7 19.26 6.46 -56.70
C SER A 7 18.63 5.44 -55.76
N THR A 8 18.49 4.21 -56.23
CA THR A 8 18.25 3.03 -55.37
C THR A 8 19.57 2.59 -54.74
N ALA A 9 19.56 2.48 -53.42
CA ALA A 9 20.62 1.90 -52.63
C ALA A 9 20.63 0.37 -52.78
N ASP A 10 21.80 -0.25 -52.60
CA ASP A 10 21.90 -1.56 -51.96
C ASP A 10 22.93 -1.51 -50.83
N PRO A 11 22.69 -2.24 -49.72
CA PRO A 11 23.09 -1.78 -48.39
C PRO A 11 23.88 -2.86 -47.64
N ASP A 12 25.08 -3.24 -48.09
CA ASP A 12 25.92 -4.19 -47.35
C ASP A 12 27.39 -3.78 -47.38
N GLY A 13 27.77 -2.92 -46.44
CA GLY A 13 29.11 -2.37 -46.26
C GLY A 13 29.60 -2.46 -44.82
N THR A 14 29.54 -3.64 -44.21
CA THR A 14 30.05 -3.83 -42.84
C THR A 14 31.58 -3.89 -42.85
N ARG A 15 32.22 -2.80 -42.40
CA ARG A 15 33.62 -2.77 -41.93
C ARG A 15 33.66 -2.57 -40.41
N ILE A 16 34.47 -3.44 -39.82
CA ILE A 16 34.88 -3.65 -38.43
C ILE A 16 35.41 -2.41 -37.67
N GLY A 17 35.22 -2.44 -36.34
CA GLY A 17 35.82 -1.58 -35.32
C GLY A 17 34.81 -1.42 -34.18
N GLU A 18 35.08 -1.58 -32.89
CA GLU A 18 36.30 -1.70 -32.12
C GLU A 18 35.81 -2.10 -30.72
N ILE A 19 36.33 -3.18 -30.13
CA ILE A 19 35.97 -3.58 -28.76
C ILE A 19 36.82 -2.72 -27.81
N ALA A 20 36.33 -1.52 -27.51
CA ALA A 20 36.91 -0.66 -26.49
C ALA A 20 36.20 -0.92 -25.15
N SER A 21 36.89 -1.63 -24.26
CA SER A 21 36.60 -1.67 -22.84
C SER A 21 36.85 -0.30 -22.20
N THR A 22 35.82 0.46 -21.84
CA THR A 22 35.89 1.42 -20.72
C THR A 22 34.48 1.84 -20.30
N GLY A 23 34.28 1.98 -18.99
CA GLY A 23 33.36 2.97 -18.47
C GLY A 23 32.11 2.41 -17.81
N CYS A 24 32.19 2.32 -16.49
CA CYS A 24 31.11 2.59 -15.53
C CYS A 24 29.68 2.53 -16.09
N MET A 25 28.93 1.49 -15.72
CA MET A 25 27.47 1.59 -15.63
C MET A 25 27.13 2.63 -14.56
N LEU A 26 27.16 3.90 -14.97
CA LEU A 26 26.42 4.95 -14.30
C LEU A 26 24.95 4.50 -14.32
N HIS A 27 24.41 4.21 -13.14
CA HIS A 27 22.97 4.19 -12.91
C HIS A 27 22.46 5.61 -13.24
N GLN A 28 22.19 5.84 -14.53
CA GLN A 28 21.69 7.10 -15.04
C GLN A 28 20.21 7.17 -14.64
N TRP A 29 19.91 8.07 -13.71
CA TRP A 29 18.55 8.46 -13.37
C TRP A 29 17.87 8.95 -14.66
N GLU A 30 16.77 8.33 -15.07
CA GLU A 30 15.95 8.83 -16.18
C GLU A 30 15.16 10.06 -15.69
N PRO A 31 15.49 11.29 -16.14
CA PRO A 31 14.87 12.52 -15.66
C PRO A 31 13.46 12.77 -16.22
N LEU A 32 12.94 11.86 -17.06
CA LEU A 32 11.66 11.99 -17.76
C LEU A 32 10.53 11.18 -17.12
N ALA A 33 10.73 10.66 -15.90
CA ALA A 33 9.70 9.93 -15.19
C ALA A 33 8.50 10.85 -14.89
N CYS A 34 7.48 10.81 -15.74
CA CYS A 34 6.18 11.42 -15.46
C CYS A 34 5.48 10.60 -14.39
N SER A 35 5.09 11.23 -13.28
CA SER A 35 4.28 10.54 -12.26
C SER A 35 2.92 10.16 -12.84
N ASP A 36 2.47 8.92 -12.66
CA ASP A 36 1.15 8.43 -13.09
C ASP A 36 -0.05 9.12 -12.39
N GLY A 37 0.19 10.19 -11.61
CA GLY A 37 -0.82 10.84 -10.78
C GLY A 37 -1.37 9.93 -9.68
N THR A 38 -0.67 8.82 -9.39
CA THR A 38 -1.03 7.90 -8.31
C THR A 38 -0.07 8.06 -7.15
N TRP A 39 -0.61 8.01 -5.94
CA TRP A 39 0.16 8.07 -4.71
C TRP A 39 -0.31 6.98 -3.75
N HIS A 40 0.58 6.61 -2.83
CA HIS A 40 0.35 5.58 -1.85
C HIS A 40 0.28 6.18 -0.45
N GLN A 41 -0.84 6.02 0.22
CA GLN A 41 -0.92 6.30 1.64
C GLN A 41 -0.44 5.07 2.41
N MET A 42 0.55 5.26 3.28
CA MET A 42 1.15 4.19 4.07
C MET A 42 0.94 4.44 5.55
N LYS A 43 0.58 3.40 6.30
CA LYS A 43 0.43 3.48 7.76
C LYS A 43 1.02 2.25 8.43
N PHE A 44 1.98 2.47 9.31
CA PHE A 44 2.52 1.42 10.16
C PHE A 44 1.58 1.08 11.29
N VAL A 45 1.38 -0.22 11.52
CA VAL A 45 0.48 -0.72 12.55
C VAL A 45 1.21 -1.72 13.45
N ARG A 46 0.91 -1.63 14.75
CA ARG A 46 1.44 -2.58 15.74
C ARG A 46 1.03 -4.02 15.40
N ARG A 47 1.97 -4.96 15.49
CA ARG A 47 1.69 -6.40 15.31
C ARG A 47 0.98 -7.02 16.51
N ASN A 48 1.46 -6.70 17.71
CA ASN A 48 1.00 -7.29 18.96
C ASN A 48 0.45 -6.23 19.91
N ASN A 49 -0.42 -6.67 20.83
CA ASN A 49 -0.86 -5.83 21.93
C ASN A 49 0.32 -5.61 22.90
N ARG A 50 0.67 -4.36 23.22
CA ARG A 50 1.76 -4.03 24.17
C ARG A 50 1.36 -4.25 25.63
N GLN A 51 0.09 -4.57 25.88
CA GLN A 51 -0.51 -4.71 27.22
C GLN A 51 -0.82 -6.18 27.58
N LEU A 52 -0.12 -7.15 26.96
CA LEU A 52 -0.35 -8.58 27.26
C LEU A 52 -0.08 -8.93 28.73
N HIS A 53 0.85 -8.23 29.39
CA HIS A 53 1.17 -8.42 30.81
C HIS A 53 0.05 -7.93 31.75
N LYS A 54 -0.87 -7.08 31.29
CA LYS A 54 -2.00 -6.56 32.07
C LYS A 54 -3.21 -7.51 32.11
N ALA A 55 -3.01 -8.79 31.82
CA ALA A 55 -4.08 -9.78 31.81
C ALA A 55 -4.65 -10.01 33.23
N THR A 56 -5.95 -9.81 33.39
CA THR A 56 -6.66 -9.99 34.66
C THR A 56 -6.75 -11.46 35.05
N ILE A 57 -6.51 -11.76 36.33
CA ILE A 57 -6.74 -13.08 36.92
C ILE A 57 -8.22 -13.15 37.31
N ARG A 58 -8.96 -14.14 36.79
CA ARG A 58 -10.37 -14.34 37.16
C ARG A 58 -10.46 -15.01 38.53
N LYS A 59 -11.64 -14.96 39.14
CA LYS A 59 -11.94 -15.76 40.35
C LYS A 59 -11.68 -17.24 40.03
N GLY A 60 -10.98 -17.94 40.93
CA GLY A 60 -10.51 -19.32 40.70
C GLY A 60 -9.10 -19.44 40.12
N GLY A 61 -8.31 -18.35 40.09
CA GLY A 61 -6.87 -18.40 39.75
C GLY A 61 -6.55 -18.52 38.26
N LEU A 62 -7.56 -18.65 37.39
CA LEU A 62 -7.34 -18.77 35.96
C LEU A 62 -7.08 -17.41 35.31
N ARG A 63 -5.95 -17.28 34.60
CA ARG A 63 -5.61 -16.11 33.80
C ARG A 63 -6.38 -16.08 32.48
N GLN A 64 -7.14 -15.01 32.24
CA GLN A 64 -7.81 -14.81 30.97
C GLN A 64 -6.84 -14.30 29.91
N ARG A 65 -6.87 -14.87 28.71
CA ARG A 65 -6.04 -14.40 27.58
C ARG A 65 -6.48 -12.99 27.15
N ASN A 66 -5.54 -12.04 27.16
CA ASN A 66 -5.75 -10.66 26.68
C ASN A 66 -5.61 -10.52 25.14
N THR A 67 -5.88 -11.60 24.41
CA THR A 67 -5.74 -11.69 22.96
C THR A 67 -6.96 -12.37 22.38
N ALA A 68 -7.60 -11.70 21.42
CA ALA A 68 -8.66 -12.30 20.63
C ALA A 68 -8.09 -13.38 19.68
N PRO A 69 -8.93 -14.32 19.19
CA PRO A 69 -8.52 -15.28 18.16
C PRO A 69 -7.90 -14.59 16.96
N LYS A 70 -6.80 -15.14 16.42
CA LYS A 70 -6.07 -14.52 15.30
C LYS A 70 -6.93 -14.45 14.04
N TYR A 71 -7.73 -15.47 13.75
CA TYR A 71 -8.65 -15.54 12.62
C TYR A 71 -10.09 -15.72 13.10
N VAL A 72 -11.03 -15.08 12.42
CA VAL A 72 -12.47 -15.29 12.57
C VAL A 72 -13.00 -15.45 11.16
N ARG A 73 -13.64 -16.58 10.88
CA ARG A 73 -14.17 -16.89 9.54
C ARG A 73 -13.13 -16.70 8.41
N GLY A 74 -11.86 -16.97 8.68
CA GLY A 74 -10.76 -16.85 7.70
C GLY A 74 -10.15 -15.44 7.54
N PHE A 75 -10.67 -14.43 8.24
CA PHE A 75 -10.16 -13.05 8.19
C PHE A 75 -9.48 -12.65 9.50
N ARG A 76 -8.48 -11.76 9.42
CA ARG A 76 -7.83 -11.17 10.59
C ARG A 76 -7.85 -9.64 10.56
N LEU A 77 -7.37 -9.04 11.65
CA LEU A 77 -7.24 -7.60 11.77
C LEU A 77 -6.23 -7.07 10.74
N PHE A 78 -6.57 -5.96 10.10
CA PHE A 78 -5.82 -5.28 9.05
C PHE A 78 -5.63 -6.07 7.74
N ASP A 79 -6.40 -7.14 7.52
CA ASP A 79 -6.49 -7.72 6.18
C ASP A 79 -7.14 -6.69 5.23
N CYS A 80 -6.60 -6.60 4.01
CA CYS A 80 -7.19 -5.83 2.92
C CYS A 80 -8.27 -6.70 2.25
N VAL A 81 -9.49 -6.19 2.23
CA VAL A 81 -10.68 -6.89 1.77
C VAL A 81 -11.45 -6.03 0.78
N ARG A 82 -12.10 -6.68 -0.19
CA ARG A 82 -13.06 -6.06 -1.08
C ARG A 82 -14.46 -6.21 -0.49
N TYR A 83 -15.16 -5.09 -0.36
CA TYR A 83 -16.55 -5.03 0.09
C TYR A 83 -17.35 -4.11 -0.83
N GLN A 84 -18.40 -4.64 -1.46
CA GLN A 84 -19.24 -3.88 -2.41
C GLN A 84 -18.43 -3.13 -3.48
N GLY A 85 -17.40 -3.79 -4.04
CA GLY A 85 -16.52 -3.21 -5.06
C GLY A 85 -15.46 -2.22 -4.54
N LYS A 86 -15.43 -1.92 -3.24
CA LYS A 86 -14.46 -1.01 -2.62
C LYS A 86 -13.39 -1.79 -1.86
N SER A 87 -12.12 -1.36 -1.98
CA SER A 87 -11.00 -1.89 -1.18
C SER A 87 -11.00 -1.24 0.20
N CYS A 88 -10.97 -2.04 1.25
CA CYS A 88 -11.06 -1.58 2.65
C CYS A 88 -10.18 -2.45 3.56
N PHE A 89 -9.94 -1.98 4.78
CA PHE A 89 -9.22 -2.74 5.81
C PHE A 89 -10.15 -3.14 6.96
N VAL A 90 -9.89 -4.32 7.52
CA VAL A 90 -10.58 -4.80 8.73
C VAL A 90 -9.98 -4.15 9.98
N PHE A 91 -10.74 -3.32 10.69
CA PHE A 91 -10.31 -2.65 11.93
C PHE A 91 -10.94 -3.24 13.20
N GLY A 92 -11.99 -4.04 13.07
CA GLY A 92 -12.67 -4.65 14.20
C GLY A 92 -13.28 -5.98 13.83
N ARG A 93 -13.38 -6.88 14.81
CA ARG A 93 -13.84 -8.25 14.63
C ARG A 93 -14.70 -8.68 15.80
N ARG A 94 -15.88 -9.22 15.49
CA ARG A 94 -16.75 -9.88 16.46
C ARG A 94 -16.63 -11.38 16.29
N SER A 95 -16.71 -12.14 17.39
CA SER A 95 -16.65 -13.61 17.37
C SER A 95 -17.69 -14.24 16.44
N THR A 96 -18.85 -13.59 16.29
CA THR A 96 -19.95 -14.00 15.42
C THR A 96 -19.62 -13.97 13.92
N GLY A 97 -18.54 -13.29 13.50
CA GLY A 97 -18.17 -13.18 12.08
C GLY A 97 -18.62 -11.89 11.41
N TYR A 98 -18.84 -10.84 12.20
CA TYR A 98 -19.05 -9.48 11.71
C TYR A 98 -17.80 -8.62 11.90
N PHE A 99 -17.55 -7.72 10.96
CA PHE A 99 -16.33 -6.93 10.86
C PHE A 99 -16.62 -5.43 10.76
N ASP A 100 -15.76 -4.63 11.38
CA ASP A 100 -15.71 -3.17 11.19
C ASP A 100 -14.70 -2.87 10.08
N LEU A 101 -15.17 -2.24 9.00
CA LEU A 101 -14.41 -1.93 7.80
C LEU A 101 -14.14 -0.44 7.73
N ARG A 102 -12.88 -0.06 7.50
CA ARG A 102 -12.47 1.35 7.35
C ARG A 102 -11.44 1.52 6.25
N LYS A 103 -11.39 2.72 5.70
CA LYS A 103 -10.29 3.17 4.82
C LYS A 103 -9.08 3.59 5.65
N LEU A 104 -7.95 3.84 5.00
CA LEU A 104 -6.74 4.25 5.70
C LEU A 104 -6.87 5.65 6.33
N ASP A 105 -7.73 6.50 5.76
CA ASP A 105 -8.14 7.81 6.34
C ASP A 105 -8.89 7.67 7.66
N GLY A 106 -9.34 6.47 8.01
CA GLY A 106 -10.18 6.24 9.18
C GLY A 106 -11.68 6.39 8.90
N THR A 107 -12.08 6.78 7.67
CA THR A 107 -13.49 6.79 7.26
C THR A 107 -14.09 5.41 7.43
N LYS A 108 -15.17 5.32 8.20
CA LYS A 108 -15.90 4.07 8.44
C LYS A 108 -16.71 3.73 7.18
N VAL A 109 -16.41 2.59 6.58
CA VAL A 109 -17.13 2.09 5.41
C VAL A 109 -18.36 1.30 5.85
N HIS A 110 -18.20 0.43 6.84
CA HIS A 110 -19.30 -0.35 7.39
C HIS A 110 -18.96 -0.86 8.81
N ALA A 111 -19.89 -0.75 9.75
CA ALA A 111 -19.65 -1.12 11.15
C ALA A 111 -19.77 -2.63 11.44
N SER A 112 -20.55 -3.35 10.62
CA SER A 112 -20.99 -4.73 10.91
C SER A 112 -21.08 -5.57 9.63
N ALA A 113 -20.02 -5.62 8.83
CA ALA A 113 -20.03 -6.36 7.57
C ALA A 113 -19.97 -7.86 7.84
N SER A 114 -20.82 -8.66 7.20
CA SER A 114 -20.78 -10.12 7.31
C SER A 114 -19.60 -10.70 6.54
N ALA A 115 -18.97 -11.74 7.10
CA ALA A 115 -17.88 -12.50 6.46
C ALA A 115 -18.20 -12.94 5.02
N ARG A 116 -19.47 -13.20 4.72
CA ARG A 116 -19.93 -13.73 3.43
C ARG A 116 -19.77 -12.74 2.27
N HIS A 117 -19.78 -11.44 2.56
CA HIS A 117 -19.67 -10.38 1.56
C HIS A 117 -18.24 -9.84 1.41
N LEU A 118 -17.28 -10.44 2.12
CA LEU A 118 -15.88 -10.04 2.08
C LEU A 118 -15.11 -10.97 1.17
N THR A 119 -14.37 -10.37 0.23
CA THR A 119 -13.34 -11.08 -0.52
C THR A 119 -11.98 -10.63 -0.03
N LEU A 120 -11.11 -11.56 0.35
CA LEU A 120 -9.75 -11.21 0.72
C LEU A 120 -8.97 -10.77 -0.51
N MET A 121 -8.30 -9.61 -0.44
CA MET A 121 -7.38 -9.15 -1.48
C MET A 121 -5.92 -9.36 -1.06
N GLN A 122 -5.56 -8.90 0.13
CA GLN A 122 -4.21 -9.01 0.65
C GLN A 122 -4.25 -9.32 2.15
N ARG A 123 -3.33 -10.16 2.59
CA ARG A 123 -3.15 -10.48 4.01
C ARG A 123 -2.47 -9.31 4.73
N ALA A 124 -2.83 -9.12 6.00
CA ALA A 124 -2.30 -8.05 6.83
C ALA A 124 -0.75 -8.02 6.89
N SER A 125 -0.19 -6.88 6.54
CA SER A 125 1.23 -6.56 6.69
C SER A 125 1.43 -5.58 7.85
N ALA A 126 2.69 -5.35 8.23
CA ALA A 126 3.01 -4.34 9.26
C ALA A 126 2.77 -2.90 8.76
N CYS A 127 2.82 -2.69 7.45
CA CYS A 127 2.47 -1.45 6.78
C CYS A 127 1.21 -1.67 5.96
N LEU A 128 0.17 -0.86 6.20
CA LEU A 128 -1.03 -0.82 5.38
C LEU A 128 -0.82 0.20 4.28
N ILE A 129 -1.07 -0.22 3.04
CA ILE A 129 -0.82 0.58 1.86
C ILE A 129 -2.13 0.71 1.09
N GLU A 130 -2.57 1.95 0.87
CA GLU A 130 -3.73 2.27 0.05
C GLU A 130 -3.28 3.07 -1.17
N ARG A 131 -3.57 2.57 -2.38
CA ARG A 131 -3.32 3.30 -3.62
C ARG A 131 -4.44 4.29 -3.88
N ARG A 132 -4.10 5.53 -4.20
CA ARG A 132 -5.03 6.62 -4.51
C ARG A 132 -4.62 7.34 -5.79
N SER A 133 -5.62 7.87 -6.49
CA SER A 133 -5.45 8.76 -7.62
C SER A 133 -5.64 10.20 -7.17
N GLY A 134 -4.81 11.12 -7.67
CA GLY A 134 -4.94 12.55 -7.42
C GLY A 134 -3.68 13.17 -6.80
N ILE A 135 -3.80 14.41 -6.34
CA ILE A 135 -2.71 15.14 -5.70
C ILE A 135 -2.59 14.62 -4.25
N PRO A 136 -1.39 14.23 -3.78
CA PRO A 136 -1.22 13.84 -2.38
C PRO A 136 -1.57 15.04 -1.48
N PRO A 137 -2.18 14.82 -0.30
CA PRO A 137 -2.39 15.90 0.64
C PRO A 137 -1.02 16.49 1.00
N THR A 138 -0.79 17.74 0.60
CA THR A 138 0.39 18.51 1.02
C THR A 138 0.39 18.52 2.55
N ALA A 139 1.55 18.29 3.18
CA ALA A 139 1.65 18.56 4.60
C ALA A 139 1.28 20.03 4.79
N GLU A 140 0.18 20.31 5.48
CA GLU A 140 -0.16 21.67 5.90
C GLU A 140 1.15 22.30 6.44
N PRO A 141 1.51 23.52 6.01
CA PRO A 141 2.66 24.19 6.60
C PRO A 141 2.43 24.19 8.11
N VAL A 142 3.32 23.54 8.85
CA VAL A 142 3.27 23.57 10.30
C VAL A 142 3.42 25.04 10.66
N ASP A 143 2.31 25.68 11.03
CA ASP A 143 2.31 27.03 11.56
C ASP A 143 3.36 27.05 12.68
N ILE A 144 4.49 27.69 12.42
CA ILE A 144 5.45 28.04 13.46
C ILE A 144 4.64 28.98 14.34
N LEU A 145 4.08 28.46 15.43
CA LEU A 145 3.37 29.25 16.40
C LEU A 145 4.27 30.45 16.72
N PRO A 146 3.83 31.70 16.52
CA PRO A 146 4.63 32.82 16.97
C PRO A 146 4.90 32.61 18.48
N PRO A 147 6.13 32.85 18.96
CA PRO A 147 6.43 32.71 20.37
C PRO A 147 5.39 33.51 21.15
N LYS A 148 4.68 32.82 22.05
CA LYS A 148 3.68 33.42 22.91
C LYS A 148 4.36 34.56 23.69
N PRO A 149 3.75 35.75 23.78
CA PRO A 149 4.33 36.89 24.49
C PRO A 149 4.63 36.58 25.95
#